data_AF-A0A1J3KAL3-F1
#
_entry.id   AF-A0A1J3KAL3-F1
#
_cell.length_a   1.000
_cell.length_b   1.000
_cell.length_c   1.000
_cell.angle_alpha   90.00
_cell.angle_beta   90.00
_cell.angle_gamma   90.00
#
_symmetry.space_group_name_H-M   'P 1'
#
loop_
_entity.id
_entity.type
_entity.pdbx_description
1 polymer ?
#
loop_
_entity_poly.entity_id
_entity_poly.type
_entity_poly.pdbx_seq_one_letter_code
_entity_poly.pdbx_strand_id
1 'polypeptide(L)'
;SFILFSLNKSMDCCCCDQNNVDDSLDESLIGATSTTADQSYTTISPLNSHFMALSCRDTLRLIFQSLTVADLARASCVSRIWNSAATEDDLVVAAFTARWRIKVLVGRPVSGAFWRDNGIWKFAISHRISRGDSVTSLAVKYSVQVMDIKRLNNMMSDHGIYSRDRLLIPISNPRILENTICYIEVDKYAKREVAVLYLEGGPKREEQPLSSSGTNHMSNLSEHGKRRLIDSLRRSMQVDDGTALYYLAIAEGDPRSALSEFSADLTWERQAGLN
;
A
#
# COMPACT_ATOMS: atom_id res chain seq x y z
N SER A 1 9.37 -32.95 -11.22
CA SER A 1 8.01 -33.33 -10.80
C SER A 1 7.74 -32.74 -9.42
N PHE A 2 7.21 -31.52 -9.38
CA PHE A 2 6.81 -30.87 -8.12
C PHE A 2 5.37 -31.27 -7.81
N ILE A 3 5.15 -31.94 -6.68
CA ILE A 3 3.81 -32.28 -6.21
C ILE A 3 3.24 -31.04 -5.52
N LEU A 4 2.36 -30.37 -6.24
CA LEU A 4 1.49 -29.30 -5.76
C LEU A 4 0.39 -29.95 -4.90
N PHE A 5 0.44 -29.82 -3.57
CA PHE A 5 -0.70 -30.20 -2.74
C PHE A 5 -1.78 -29.13 -2.90
N SER A 6 -2.75 -29.44 -3.76
CA SER A 6 -4.03 -28.76 -3.87
C SER A 6 -4.86 -29.08 -2.63
N LEU A 7 -5.00 -28.13 -1.71
CA LEU A 7 -6.03 -28.16 -0.67
C LEU A 7 -7.09 -27.13 -1.03
N ASN A 8 -8.15 -27.62 -1.66
CA ASN A 8 -9.37 -26.89 -1.90
C ASN A 8 -10.36 -27.25 -0.77
N LYS A 9 -10.92 -26.20 -0.15
CA LYS A 9 -12.23 -26.15 0.51
C LYS A 9 -12.41 -26.89 1.85
N SER A 10 -12.49 -26.13 2.94
CA SER A 10 -13.80 -25.89 3.58
C SER A 10 -13.74 -24.66 4.49
N MET A 11 -14.69 -23.75 4.27
CA MET A 11 -15.19 -22.84 5.30
C MET A 11 -15.70 -23.70 6.46
N ASP A 12 -15.26 -23.38 7.67
CA ASP A 12 -16.17 -23.09 8.77
C ASP A 12 -15.44 -22.33 9.89
N CYS A 13 -16.13 -21.30 10.34
CA CYS A 13 -15.81 -20.44 11.46
C CYS A 13 -16.40 -21.08 12.70
N CYS A 14 -15.63 -21.30 13.78
CA CYS A 14 -16.20 -21.26 15.13
C CYS A 14 -15.13 -21.14 16.22
N CYS A 15 -15.54 -20.43 17.27
CA CYS A 15 -14.80 -19.95 18.42
C CYS A 15 -14.63 -21.01 19.55
N CYS A 16 -13.99 -20.55 20.64
CA CYS A 16 -13.99 -21.08 22.01
C CYS A 16 -13.05 -22.27 22.29
N ASP A 17 -12.43 -22.44 23.45
CA ASP A 17 -12.24 -21.63 24.66
C ASP A 17 -11.13 -22.31 25.50
N GLN A 18 -10.74 -21.67 26.60
CA GLN A 18 -9.86 -22.17 27.67
C GLN A 18 -9.96 -23.68 27.96
N ASN A 19 -8.82 -24.31 28.32
CA ASN A 19 -8.57 -24.74 29.71
C ASN A 19 -7.21 -25.44 29.93
N ASN A 20 -6.65 -25.11 31.10
CA ASN A 20 -5.81 -25.89 32.01
C ASN A 20 -4.56 -26.60 31.51
N VAL A 21 -3.44 -26.04 31.98
CA VAL A 21 -2.20 -26.73 32.28
C VAL A 21 -2.46 -27.60 33.51
N ASP A 22 -2.25 -28.91 33.40
CA ASP A 22 -1.91 -29.73 34.56
C ASP A 22 -0.90 -30.81 34.17
N ASP A 23 0.01 -30.98 35.11
CA ASP A 23 1.24 -31.74 35.14
C ASP A 23 0.96 -33.25 35.24
N SER A 24 1.75 -34.08 34.55
CA SER A 24 2.13 -35.41 35.05
C SER A 24 3.15 -36.09 34.14
N LEU A 25 4.30 -36.31 34.75
CA LEU A 25 5.35 -37.25 34.42
C LEU A 25 4.78 -38.66 34.21
N ASP A 26 5.24 -39.36 33.16
CA ASP A 26 5.45 -40.79 33.30
C ASP A 26 6.67 -41.26 32.49
N GLU A 27 7.48 -42.07 33.15
CA GLU A 27 8.80 -42.55 32.80
C GLU A 27 8.70 -44.06 32.65
N SER A 28 9.05 -44.62 31.50
CA SER A 28 9.49 -46.02 31.31
C SER A 28 9.53 -46.34 29.80
N LEU A 29 10.38 -47.19 29.24
CA LEU A 29 11.33 -48.17 29.76
C LEU A 29 12.32 -48.51 28.63
N ILE A 30 13.52 -48.88 29.05
CA ILE A 30 14.65 -49.35 28.24
C ILE A 30 14.32 -50.70 27.59
N GLY A 31 14.66 -50.86 26.30
CA GLY A 31 14.71 -52.15 25.61
C GLY A 31 15.82 -52.16 24.57
N ALA A 32 16.86 -52.96 24.82
CA ALA A 32 18.12 -52.96 24.08
C ALA A 32 18.15 -53.94 22.89
N THR A 33 19.18 -53.72 22.05
CA THR A 33 19.84 -54.63 21.08
C THR A 33 19.17 -54.86 19.71
N SER A 34 19.81 -54.42 18.62
CA SER A 34 20.81 -55.24 17.89
C SER A 34 21.19 -54.57 16.56
N THR A 35 22.48 -54.52 16.31
CA THR A 35 23.10 -54.02 15.08
C THR A 35 22.86 -55.02 13.95
N THR A 36 22.04 -54.66 12.97
CA THR A 36 22.09 -55.27 11.63
C THR A 36 22.06 -54.15 10.61
N ALA A 37 23.10 -54.10 9.78
CA ALA A 37 23.22 -53.18 8.67
C ALA A 37 22.27 -53.62 7.58
N ASP A 38 21.14 -52.93 7.44
CA ASP A 38 20.25 -53.11 6.31
C ASP A 38 19.96 -51.73 5.71
N GLN A 39 20.44 -51.51 4.48
CA GLN A 39 20.22 -50.31 3.69
C GLN A 39 18.77 -50.30 3.19
N SER A 40 17.84 -50.10 4.12
CA SER A 40 16.46 -49.78 3.82
C SER A 40 16.30 -48.26 3.85
N TYR A 41 16.00 -47.67 2.69
CA TYR A 41 15.49 -46.30 2.61
C TYR A 41 14.18 -46.28 3.40
N THR A 42 14.28 -45.85 4.65
CA THR A 42 13.14 -45.69 5.54
C THR A 42 12.32 -44.54 4.99
N THR A 43 11.29 -44.86 4.22
CA THR A 43 10.25 -43.90 3.84
C THR A 43 9.47 -43.59 5.12
N ILE A 44 9.88 -42.52 5.81
CA ILE A 44 9.21 -42.09 7.03
C ILE A 44 7.83 -41.56 6.64
N SER A 45 6.77 -42.14 7.22
CA SER A 45 5.41 -41.67 7.03
C SER A 45 5.29 -40.20 7.42
N PRO A 46 4.69 -39.32 6.57
CA PRO A 46 4.63 -37.87 6.83
C PRO A 46 3.99 -37.48 8.17
N LEU A 47 3.19 -38.39 8.74
CA LEU A 47 2.37 -38.16 9.93
C LEU A 47 3.08 -38.49 11.26
N ASN A 48 4.18 -39.27 11.24
CA ASN A 48 4.88 -39.74 12.45
C ASN A 48 6.36 -39.31 12.53
N SER A 49 6.83 -38.50 11.59
CA SER A 49 8.11 -37.80 11.74
C SER A 49 7.93 -36.60 12.66
N HIS A 50 8.38 -36.69 13.90
CA HIS A 50 8.83 -35.53 14.69
C HIS A 50 10.00 -34.88 13.94
N PHE A 51 9.69 -34.20 12.83
CA PHE A 51 10.68 -33.48 12.06
C PHE A 51 10.95 -32.18 12.81
N MET A 52 11.84 -32.27 13.80
CA MET A 52 12.28 -31.15 14.65
C MET A 52 12.72 -29.93 13.84
N ALA A 53 13.14 -30.14 12.58
CA ALA A 53 13.47 -29.07 11.66
C ALA A 53 12.24 -28.24 11.18
N LEU A 54 10.98 -28.64 11.39
CA LEU A 54 9.82 -27.76 11.22
C LEU A 54 9.41 -27.06 12.53
N SER A 55 10.08 -27.37 13.63
CA SER A 55 9.97 -26.69 14.93
C SER A 55 11.07 -25.64 15.12
N CYS A 56 12.16 -25.72 14.37
CA CYS A 56 13.22 -24.72 14.35
C CYS A 56 12.82 -23.53 13.47
N ARG A 57 13.03 -22.32 14.00
CA ARG A 57 12.68 -21.06 13.33
C ARG A 57 13.56 -20.78 12.11
N ASP A 58 14.85 -21.09 12.19
CA ASP A 58 15.82 -20.77 11.13
C ASP A 58 15.64 -21.65 9.90
N THR A 59 15.33 -22.93 10.10
CA THR A 59 14.96 -23.86 9.01
C THR A 59 13.66 -23.43 8.34
N LEU A 60 12.64 -23.01 9.12
CA LEU A 60 11.42 -22.44 8.55
C LEU A 60 11.72 -21.18 7.74
N ARG A 61 12.59 -20.29 8.24
CA ARG A 61 13.01 -19.09 7.52
C ARG A 61 13.63 -19.44 6.16
N LEU A 62 14.50 -20.45 6.10
CA LEU A 62 15.10 -20.92 4.84
C LEU A 62 14.05 -21.49 3.86
N ILE A 63 13.09 -22.26 4.36
CA ILE A 63 12.00 -22.81 3.55
C ILE A 63 11.14 -21.68 2.98
N PHE A 64 10.79 -20.72 3.84
CA PHE A 64 9.87 -19.62 3.54
C PHE A 64 10.43 -18.59 2.54
N GLN A 65 11.75 -18.51 2.36
CA GLN A 65 12.39 -17.65 1.34
C GLN A 65 11.91 -17.94 -0.09
N SER A 66 11.44 -19.16 -0.36
CA SER A 66 10.95 -19.57 -1.68
C SER A 66 9.45 -19.36 -1.90
N LEU A 67 8.72 -18.98 -0.83
CA LEU A 67 7.26 -18.92 -0.84
C LEU A 67 6.74 -17.59 -1.38
N THR A 68 5.56 -17.63 -2.01
CA THR A 68 4.85 -16.41 -2.38
C THR A 68 4.20 -15.79 -1.14
N VAL A 69 3.83 -14.51 -1.23
CA VAL A 69 3.14 -13.81 -0.13
C VAL A 69 1.84 -14.51 0.28
N ALA A 70 1.11 -15.08 -0.69
CA ALA A 70 -0.09 -15.85 -0.41
C ALA A 70 0.22 -17.17 0.33
N ASP A 71 1.35 -17.79 0.05
CA ASP A 71 1.77 -19.03 0.71
C ASP A 71 2.30 -18.78 2.11
N LEU A 72 3.02 -17.67 2.33
CA LEU A 72 3.41 -17.19 3.65
C LEU A 72 2.18 -16.93 4.53
N ALA A 73 1.14 -16.30 3.97
CA ALA A 73 -0.11 -16.07 4.69
C ALA A 73 -0.85 -17.38 5.07
N ARG A 74 -0.68 -18.46 4.28
CA ARG A 74 -1.22 -19.77 4.66
C ARG A 74 -0.34 -20.47 5.68
N ALA A 75 0.98 -20.38 5.53
CA ALA A 75 1.95 -20.90 6.49
C ALA A 75 1.76 -20.27 7.88
N SER A 76 1.46 -18.97 7.95
CA SER A 76 1.21 -18.28 9.23
C SER A 76 0.03 -18.83 10.02
N CYS A 77 -0.91 -19.53 9.37
CA CYS A 77 -2.08 -20.11 10.02
C CYS A 77 -1.82 -21.50 10.64
N VAL A 78 -0.65 -22.11 10.41
CA VAL A 78 -0.40 -23.51 10.81
C VAL A 78 -0.12 -23.64 12.31
N SER A 79 0.76 -22.80 12.85
CA SER A 79 1.13 -22.82 14.28
C SER A 79 1.73 -21.49 14.72
N ARG A 80 1.91 -21.27 16.03
CA ARG A 80 2.56 -20.06 16.55
C ARG A 80 4.00 -19.88 16.05
N ILE A 81 4.75 -20.97 15.92
CA ILE A 81 6.13 -20.96 15.43
C ILE A 81 6.15 -20.57 13.94
N TRP A 82 5.25 -21.17 13.15
CA TRP A 82 5.11 -20.85 11.73
C TRP A 82 4.62 -19.42 11.51
N ASN A 83 3.68 -18.94 12.32
CA ASN A 83 3.25 -17.55 12.30
C ASN A 83 4.43 -16.61 12.53
N SER A 84 5.19 -16.82 13.61
CA SER A 84 6.37 -16.02 13.96
C SER A 84 7.43 -15.99 12.85
N ALA A 85 7.64 -17.10 12.15
CA ALA A 85 8.59 -17.17 11.03
C ALA A 85 8.01 -16.57 9.73
N ALA A 86 6.74 -16.83 9.41
CA ALA A 86 6.10 -16.41 8.16
C ALA A 86 5.76 -14.92 8.13
N THR A 87 5.61 -14.28 9.30
CA THR A 87 5.33 -12.84 9.41
C THR A 87 6.59 -11.99 9.60
N GLU A 88 7.80 -12.55 9.45
CA GLU A 88 9.01 -11.74 9.49
C GLU A 88 9.03 -10.73 8.33
N ASP A 89 9.23 -9.45 8.65
CA ASP A 89 9.23 -8.34 7.68
C ASP A 89 10.15 -8.62 6.47
N ASP A 90 11.38 -9.06 6.70
CA ASP A 90 12.36 -9.31 5.64
C ASP A 90 11.88 -10.37 4.64
N LEU A 91 11.25 -11.44 5.15
CA LEU A 91 10.73 -12.52 4.32
C LEU A 91 9.53 -12.06 3.50
N VAL A 92 8.60 -11.35 4.13
CA VAL A 92 7.40 -10.86 3.46
C VAL A 92 7.77 -9.81 2.41
N VAL A 93 8.69 -8.90 2.71
CA VAL A 93 9.21 -7.91 1.76
C VAL A 93 9.93 -8.60 0.60
N ALA A 94 10.75 -9.62 0.86
CA ALA A 94 11.43 -10.38 -0.19
C ALA A 94 10.42 -11.09 -1.10
N ALA A 95 9.42 -11.79 -0.53
CA ALA A 95 8.37 -12.47 -1.30
C ALA A 95 7.52 -11.49 -2.11
N PHE A 96 7.22 -10.31 -1.55
CA PHE A 96 6.45 -9.27 -2.23
C PHE A 96 7.22 -8.67 -3.41
N THR A 97 8.50 -8.32 -3.20
CA THR A 97 9.36 -7.71 -4.23
C THR A 97 9.76 -8.69 -5.34
N ALA A 98 9.97 -9.97 -5.02
CA ALA A 98 10.37 -11.00 -5.98
C ALA A 98 9.38 -11.13 -7.15
N ARG A 99 8.07 -11.04 -6.86
CA ARG A 99 7.00 -11.16 -7.88
C ARG A 99 7.11 -10.13 -8.99
N TRP A 100 7.54 -8.91 -8.63
CA TRP A 100 7.59 -7.73 -9.50
C TRP A 100 9.01 -7.36 -9.92
N ARG A 101 10.03 -8.10 -9.44
CA ARG A 101 11.45 -7.86 -9.71
C ARG A 101 11.89 -6.44 -9.30
N ILE A 102 11.30 -5.92 -8.22
CA ILE A 102 11.63 -4.61 -7.66
C ILE A 102 13.02 -4.68 -7.02
N LYS A 103 13.86 -3.67 -7.25
CA LYS A 103 15.23 -3.64 -6.73
C LYS A 103 15.26 -3.38 -5.23
N VAL A 104 14.52 -2.37 -4.79
CA VAL A 104 14.47 -1.93 -3.39
C VAL A 104 13.05 -1.47 -3.06
N LEU A 105 12.52 -1.94 -1.93
CA LEU A 105 11.29 -1.43 -1.35
C LEU A 105 11.63 -0.71 -0.04
N VAL A 106 11.31 0.57 0.03
CA VAL A 106 11.65 1.45 1.17
C VAL A 106 10.39 1.73 1.98
N GLY A 107 10.52 1.73 3.30
CA GLY A 107 9.41 1.97 4.22
C GLY A 107 8.72 0.69 4.67
N ARG A 108 7.83 0.83 5.66
CA ARG A 108 7.03 -0.27 6.21
C ARG A 108 5.56 0.14 6.22
N PRO A 109 4.64 -0.78 5.88
CA PRO A 109 3.24 -0.49 6.01
C PRO A 109 2.86 -0.39 7.49
N VAL A 110 1.89 0.46 7.78
CA VAL A 110 1.23 0.60 9.07
C VAL A 110 0.42 -0.65 9.40
N SER A 111 -0.18 -1.30 8.39
CA SER A 111 -0.95 -2.53 8.57
C SER A 111 -0.33 -3.73 7.84
N GLY A 112 -0.20 -4.87 8.53
CA GLY A 112 0.15 -6.14 7.89
C GLY A 112 -0.85 -6.60 6.83
N ALA A 113 -2.08 -6.06 6.83
CA ALA A 113 -3.05 -6.26 5.76
C ALA A 113 -2.53 -5.81 4.39
N PHE A 114 -1.56 -4.88 4.36
CA PHE A 114 -0.89 -4.46 3.13
C PHE A 114 -0.27 -5.64 2.37
N TRP A 115 0.25 -6.64 3.08
CA TRP A 115 0.91 -7.79 2.44
C TRP A 115 -0.08 -8.84 1.93
N ARG A 116 -1.32 -8.89 2.42
CA ARG A 116 -2.25 -10.00 2.16
C ARG A 116 -2.64 -10.16 0.68
N ASP A 117 -2.60 -9.08 -0.08
CA ASP A 117 -2.80 -9.11 -1.54
C ASP A 117 -1.49 -8.67 -2.22
N ASN A 118 -1.18 -9.29 -3.35
CA ASN A 118 -0.04 -8.95 -4.18
C ASN A 118 -0.51 -8.57 -5.59
N GLY A 119 -1.52 -7.69 -5.66
CA GLY A 119 -2.03 -7.15 -6.90
C GLY A 119 -1.28 -5.89 -7.36
N ILE A 120 -1.21 -5.70 -8.68
CA ILE A 120 -0.57 -4.51 -9.29
C ILE A 120 -1.21 -3.19 -8.82
N TRP A 121 -2.48 -3.24 -8.43
CA TRP A 121 -3.25 -2.10 -7.92
C TRP A 121 -2.68 -1.48 -6.64
N LYS A 122 -1.77 -2.18 -5.93
CA LYS A 122 -1.02 -1.63 -4.80
C LYS A 122 0.06 -0.65 -5.20
N PHE A 123 0.45 -0.65 -6.48
CA PHE A 123 1.48 0.22 -7.00
C PHE A 123 0.90 1.39 -7.76
N ALA A 124 1.53 2.55 -7.59
CA ALA A 124 1.17 3.75 -8.32
C ALA A 124 2.41 4.59 -8.62
N ILE A 125 2.38 5.30 -9.74
CA ILE A 125 3.38 6.32 -10.04
C ILE A 125 2.98 7.62 -9.33
N SER A 126 3.93 8.24 -8.64
CA SER A 126 3.76 9.60 -8.11
C SER A 126 4.00 10.61 -9.23
N HIS A 127 2.95 11.32 -9.65
CA HIS A 127 3.08 12.44 -10.58
C HIS A 127 2.88 13.75 -9.81
N ARG A 128 3.90 14.62 -9.82
CA ARG A 128 3.79 15.95 -9.22
C ARG A 128 2.98 16.86 -10.13
N ILE A 129 1.98 17.54 -9.57
CA ILE A 129 1.07 18.37 -10.35
C ILE A 129 1.76 19.67 -10.72
N SER A 130 1.71 20.01 -12.00
CA SER A 130 2.18 21.27 -12.56
C SER A 130 1.01 22.07 -13.13
N ARG A 131 1.16 23.40 -13.26
CA ARG A 131 0.12 24.23 -13.90
C ARG A 131 -0.12 23.74 -15.34
N GLY A 132 -1.38 23.51 -15.68
CA GLY A 132 -1.80 22.91 -16.96
C GLY A 132 -1.92 21.38 -16.95
N ASP A 133 -1.55 20.70 -15.86
CA ASP A 133 -1.89 19.29 -15.72
C ASP A 133 -3.40 19.16 -15.46
N SER A 134 -4.06 18.29 -16.22
CA SER A 134 -5.44 17.87 -16.01
C SER A 134 -5.49 16.36 -15.85
N VAL A 135 -6.54 15.82 -15.23
CA VAL A 135 -6.69 14.36 -15.10
C VAL A 135 -6.69 13.69 -16.49
N THR A 136 -7.29 14.35 -17.49
CA THR A 136 -7.34 13.89 -18.88
C THR A 136 -5.96 13.90 -19.54
N SER A 137 -5.20 14.98 -19.44
CA SER A 137 -3.87 15.05 -20.03
C SER A 137 -2.90 14.05 -19.38
N LEU A 138 -3.02 13.82 -18.07
CA LEU A 138 -2.27 12.78 -17.37
C LEU A 138 -2.70 11.38 -17.79
N ALA A 139 -3.99 11.12 -17.94
CA ALA A 139 -4.50 9.84 -18.42
C ALA A 139 -3.92 9.48 -19.81
N VAL A 140 -3.87 10.45 -20.73
CA VAL A 140 -3.25 10.28 -22.05
C VAL A 140 -1.74 10.06 -21.91
N LYS A 141 -1.04 10.90 -21.14
CA LYS A 141 0.42 10.82 -20.93
C LYS A 141 0.86 9.44 -20.43
N TYR A 142 0.12 8.88 -19.48
CA TYR A 142 0.45 7.59 -18.86
C TYR A 142 -0.29 6.40 -19.49
N SER A 143 -1.12 6.63 -20.51
CA SER A 143 -1.94 5.60 -21.17
C SER A 143 -2.83 4.82 -20.19
N VAL A 144 -3.52 5.54 -19.30
CA VAL A 144 -4.45 4.99 -18.31
C VAL A 144 -5.84 5.61 -18.47
N GLN A 145 -6.86 5.04 -17.84
CA GLN A 145 -8.20 5.63 -17.87
C GLN A 145 -8.33 6.75 -16.83
N VAL A 146 -9.00 7.85 -17.22
CA VAL A 146 -9.35 8.97 -16.33
C VAL A 146 -10.07 8.48 -15.07
N MET A 147 -10.98 7.52 -15.23
CA MET A 147 -11.74 6.95 -14.13
C MET A 147 -10.87 6.20 -13.12
N ASP A 148 -9.81 5.53 -13.57
CA ASP A 148 -8.91 4.80 -12.67
C ASP A 148 -8.06 5.76 -11.84
N ILE A 149 -7.57 6.86 -12.44
CA ILE A 149 -6.89 7.93 -11.70
C ILE A 149 -7.83 8.51 -10.62
N LYS A 150 -9.08 8.83 -10.99
CA LYS A 150 -10.06 9.39 -10.04
C LYS A 150 -10.33 8.45 -8.88
N ARG A 151 -10.57 7.16 -9.16
CA ARG A 151 -10.84 6.13 -8.15
C ARG A 151 -9.64 5.89 -7.22
N LEU A 152 -8.43 5.88 -7.78
CA LEU A 152 -7.22 5.70 -7.01
C LEU A 152 -6.99 6.87 -6.04
N ASN A 153 -7.26 8.09 -6.48
CA ASN A 153 -7.03 9.31 -5.70
C ASN A 153 -8.23 9.76 -4.84
N ASN A 154 -9.32 8.98 -4.81
CA ASN A 154 -10.56 9.34 -4.14
C ASN A 154 -11.10 10.72 -4.60
N MET A 155 -11.13 10.93 -5.92
CA MET A 155 -11.65 12.15 -6.55
C MET A 155 -13.02 11.90 -7.15
N MET A 156 -13.95 12.82 -6.91
CA MET A 156 -15.30 12.79 -7.50
C MET A 156 -15.42 13.71 -8.73
N SER A 157 -14.54 14.71 -8.85
CA SER A 157 -14.50 15.70 -9.94
C SER A 157 -13.06 16.03 -10.32
N ASP A 158 -12.88 16.66 -11.49
CA ASP A 158 -11.56 17.06 -12.00
C ASP A 158 -11.02 18.32 -11.30
N HIS A 159 -11.90 19.15 -10.74
CA HIS A 159 -11.55 20.42 -10.10
C HIS A 159 -10.63 20.28 -8.88
N GLY A 160 -10.62 19.11 -8.25
CA GLY A 160 -9.79 18.80 -7.08
C GLY A 160 -8.32 18.48 -7.38
N ILE A 161 -7.86 18.67 -8.62
CA ILE A 161 -6.48 18.39 -9.00
C ILE A 161 -5.50 19.41 -8.41
N TYR A 162 -5.76 20.71 -8.54
CA TYR A 162 -4.81 21.76 -8.17
C TYR A 162 -4.69 21.99 -6.66
N SER A 163 -5.62 21.47 -5.86
CA SER A 163 -5.52 21.50 -4.39
C SER A 163 -4.59 20.44 -3.80
N ARG A 164 -3.95 19.63 -4.66
CA ARG A 164 -3.06 18.53 -4.29
C ARG A 164 -1.64 18.80 -4.77
N ASP A 165 -0.66 18.26 -4.05
CA ASP A 165 0.75 18.37 -4.43
C ASP A 165 1.13 17.34 -5.52
N ARG A 166 0.44 16.20 -5.52
CA ARG A 166 0.68 15.06 -6.40
C ARG A 166 -0.60 14.26 -6.67
N LEU A 167 -0.61 13.52 -7.77
CA LEU A 167 -1.59 12.47 -8.05
C LEU A 167 -0.92 11.12 -8.17
N LEU A 168 -1.61 10.10 -7.68
CA LEU A 168 -1.24 8.71 -7.87
C LEU A 168 -1.78 8.23 -9.22
N ILE A 169 -0.89 7.74 -10.09
CA ILE A 169 -1.27 7.21 -11.39
C ILE A 169 -1.21 5.68 -11.33
N PRO A 170 -2.29 4.96 -11.68
CA PRO A 170 -2.31 3.50 -11.63
C PRO A 170 -1.30 2.92 -12.63
N ILE A 171 -0.67 1.80 -12.28
CA ILE A 171 0.27 1.10 -13.17
C ILE A 171 -0.47 -0.01 -13.91
N SER A 172 -0.63 0.16 -15.22
CA SER A 172 -1.22 -0.88 -16.08
C SER A 172 -0.18 -1.91 -16.55
N ASN A 173 1.08 -1.51 -16.72
CA ASN A 173 2.16 -2.39 -17.17
C ASN A 173 3.14 -2.72 -16.03
N PRO A 174 3.12 -3.97 -15.51
CA PRO A 174 4.03 -4.39 -14.43
C PRO A 174 5.52 -4.24 -14.73
N ARG A 175 5.91 -4.21 -16.01
CA ARG A 175 7.32 -4.10 -16.40
C ARG A 175 7.98 -2.81 -15.93
N ILE A 176 7.18 -1.77 -15.67
CA ILE A 176 7.65 -0.50 -15.11
C ILE A 176 8.21 -0.67 -13.69
N LEU A 177 7.84 -1.74 -12.97
CA LEU A 177 8.34 -2.03 -11.63
C LEU A 177 9.69 -2.77 -11.62
N GLU A 178 10.14 -3.27 -12.77
CA GLU A 178 11.38 -4.04 -12.81
C GLU A 178 12.59 -3.16 -12.51
N ASN A 179 13.44 -3.61 -11.58
CA ASN A 179 14.66 -2.94 -11.15
C ASN A 179 14.44 -1.49 -10.63
N THR A 180 13.24 -1.15 -10.19
CA THR A 180 12.93 0.17 -9.62
C THR A 180 13.01 0.19 -8.10
N ILE A 181 12.97 1.40 -7.54
CA ILE A 181 12.85 1.65 -6.12
C ILE A 181 11.43 2.12 -5.84
N CYS A 182 10.72 1.40 -4.98
CA CYS A 182 9.36 1.74 -4.55
C CYS A 182 9.35 2.16 -3.08
N TYR A 183 8.41 3.01 -2.71
CA TYR A 183 8.26 3.54 -1.35
C TYR A 183 6.87 3.21 -0.82
N ILE A 184 6.78 2.58 0.36
CA ILE A 184 5.50 2.35 1.01
C ILE A 184 5.14 3.61 1.78
N GLU A 185 4.03 4.23 1.37
CA GLU A 185 3.54 5.47 1.96
C GLU A 185 2.02 5.43 2.12
N VAL A 186 1.50 6.18 3.10
CA VAL A 186 0.08 6.48 3.21
C VAL A 186 -0.19 7.80 2.51
N ASP A 187 -1.01 7.78 1.46
CA ASP A 187 -1.31 9.02 0.74
C ASP A 187 -2.27 9.92 1.52
N LYS A 188 -1.92 11.20 1.63
CA LYS A 188 -2.64 12.23 2.38
C LYS A 188 -4.08 12.40 1.89
N TYR A 189 -4.33 12.27 0.58
CA TYR A 189 -5.62 12.57 -0.02
C TYR A 189 -6.40 11.31 -0.38
N ALA A 190 -5.74 10.26 -0.87
CA ALA A 190 -6.37 8.98 -1.20
C ALA A 190 -6.66 8.11 0.03
N LYS A 191 -6.10 8.47 1.21
CA LYS A 191 -6.31 7.82 2.52
C LYS A 191 -6.07 6.31 2.49
N ARG A 192 -5.04 5.88 1.77
CA ARG A 192 -4.69 4.47 1.59
C ARG A 192 -3.18 4.27 1.54
N GLU A 193 -2.74 3.08 1.93
CA GLU A 193 -1.37 2.61 1.78
C GLU A 193 -1.10 2.21 0.34
N VAL A 194 -0.01 2.72 -0.24
CA VAL A 194 0.37 2.48 -1.64
C VAL A 194 1.88 2.29 -1.71
N ALA A 195 2.33 1.39 -2.58
CA ALA A 195 3.73 1.31 -3.01
C ALA A 195 3.96 2.29 -4.17
N VAL A 196 4.57 3.42 -3.87
CA VAL A 196 4.72 4.54 -4.79
C VAL A 196 6.06 4.46 -5.53
N LEU A 197 6.00 4.65 -6.84
CA LEU A 197 7.17 4.81 -7.72
C LEU A 197 7.35 6.29 -8.05
N TYR A 198 8.55 6.82 -7.83
CA TYR A 198 8.91 8.19 -8.22
C TYR A 198 9.77 8.16 -9.49
N LEU A 199 9.29 8.81 -10.55
CA LEU A 199 10.04 8.92 -11.81
C LEU A 199 11.18 9.97 -11.73
N GLU A 200 11.10 10.93 -10.82
CA GLU A 200 11.99 12.10 -10.74
C GLU A 200 13.02 12.05 -9.59
N GLY A 201 13.48 10.85 -9.19
CA GLY A 201 14.61 10.73 -8.26
C GLY A 201 14.25 10.59 -6.78
N GLY A 202 13.07 10.02 -6.48
CA GLY A 202 12.63 9.68 -5.12
C GLY A 202 11.69 10.71 -4.48
N PRO A 203 11.16 10.43 -3.28
CA PRO A 203 10.39 11.40 -2.53
C PRO A 203 11.30 12.61 -2.25
N LYS A 204 10.90 13.80 -2.70
CA LYS A 204 11.46 15.02 -2.12
C LYS A 204 11.19 14.90 -0.62
N ARG A 205 12.24 14.79 0.20
CA ARG A 205 12.12 15.06 1.63
C ARG A 205 11.45 16.42 1.68
N GLU A 206 10.23 16.48 2.19
CA GLU A 206 9.75 17.70 2.80
C GLU A 206 10.84 18.04 3.82
N GLU A 207 11.77 18.92 3.43
CA GLU A 207 12.17 19.96 4.37
C GLU A 207 10.85 20.40 4.96
N GLN A 208 10.66 20.10 6.25
CA GLN A 208 9.50 20.53 7.02
C GLN A 208 9.13 21.90 6.50
N PRO A 209 7.84 22.21 6.29
CA PRO A 209 7.49 23.56 5.90
C PRO A 209 8.09 24.48 6.95
N LEU A 210 9.26 25.06 6.63
CA LEU A 210 9.62 26.39 7.03
C LEU A 210 8.38 27.13 6.58
N SER A 211 7.49 27.36 7.54
CA SER A 211 6.85 28.63 7.79
C SER A 211 7.21 29.63 6.71
N SER A 212 6.69 29.39 5.51
CA SER A 212 6.80 30.29 4.39
C SER A 212 5.81 31.35 4.77
N SER A 213 6.37 32.33 5.49
CA SER A 213 5.86 33.68 5.64
C SER A 213 5.32 34.13 4.28
N GLY A 214 4.03 33.86 4.08
CA GLY A 214 3.20 34.39 3.02
C GLY A 214 1.99 34.99 3.72
N THR A 215 2.21 36.15 4.31
CA THR A 215 1.19 37.18 4.61
C THR A 215 -0.18 36.67 5.07
N ASN A 216 -0.30 36.50 6.39
CA ASN A 216 -1.57 36.44 7.11
C ASN A 216 -2.38 37.75 6.94
N HIS A 217 -3.04 37.97 5.80
CA HIS A 217 -4.05 39.02 5.64
C HIS A 217 -5.49 38.55 5.83
N MET A 218 -5.71 37.24 6.06
CA MET A 218 -6.96 36.70 6.61
C MET A 218 -6.97 36.70 8.15
N SER A 219 -6.09 37.48 8.79
CA SER A 219 -5.91 37.52 10.25
C SER A 219 -7.02 38.29 10.99
N ASN A 220 -7.81 39.09 10.27
CA ASN A 220 -8.87 39.93 10.87
C ASN A 220 -10.26 39.29 10.88
N LEU A 221 -10.48 38.16 10.19
CA LEU A 221 -11.75 37.44 10.24
C LEU A 221 -11.71 36.37 11.33
N SER A 222 -12.74 36.37 12.18
CA SER A 222 -13.03 35.25 13.08
C SER A 222 -13.01 33.93 12.30
N GLU A 223 -12.58 32.84 12.93
CA GLU A 223 -12.62 31.48 12.37
C GLU A 223 -13.99 31.15 11.73
N HIS A 224 -15.07 31.66 12.33
CA HIS A 224 -16.41 31.49 11.78
C HIS A 224 -16.64 32.29 10.48
N GLY A 225 -16.08 33.49 10.38
CA GLY A 225 -16.10 34.31 9.16
C GLY A 225 -15.32 33.65 8.02
N LYS A 226 -14.13 33.11 8.31
CA LYS A 226 -13.34 32.34 7.33
C LYS A 226 -14.12 31.16 6.79
N ARG A 227 -14.76 30.39 7.68
CA ARG A 227 -15.56 29.22 7.32
C ARG A 227 -16.74 29.58 6.42
N ARG A 228 -17.46 30.67 6.72
CA ARG A 228 -18.54 31.18 5.88
C ARG A 228 -18.06 31.62 4.50
N LEU A 229 -16.90 32.24 4.41
CA LEU A 229 -16.33 32.68 3.14
C LEU A 229 -15.94 31.48 2.27
N ILE A 230 -15.26 30.49 2.86
CA ILE A 230 -14.92 29.23 2.18
C ILE A 230 -16.20 28.50 1.75
N ASP A 231 -17.21 28.39 2.62
CA ASP A 231 -18.49 27.76 2.29
C ASP A 231 -19.25 28.48 1.17
N SER A 232 -19.12 29.80 1.09
CA SER A 232 -19.70 30.61 0.01
C SER A 232 -18.96 30.36 -1.30
N LEU A 233 -17.63 30.38 -1.26
CA LEU A 233 -16.78 30.14 -2.43
C LEU A 233 -16.97 28.73 -2.97
N ARG A 234 -16.98 27.74 -2.08
CA ARG A 234 -17.28 26.33 -2.37
C ARG A 234 -18.60 26.17 -3.10
N ARG A 235 -19.67 26.80 -2.61
CA ARG A 235 -21.00 26.77 -3.24
C ARG A 235 -21.03 27.47 -4.59
N SER A 236 -20.31 28.58 -4.72
CA SER A 236 -20.25 29.35 -5.97
C SER A 236 -19.46 28.61 -7.06
N MET A 237 -18.37 27.95 -6.70
CA MET A 237 -17.49 27.23 -7.63
C MET A 237 -17.92 25.77 -7.84
N GLN A 238 -18.78 25.22 -6.98
CA GLN A 238 -19.18 23.79 -6.96
C GLN A 238 -17.98 22.84 -6.82
N VAL A 239 -17.03 23.20 -5.97
CA VAL A 239 -15.79 22.44 -5.72
C VAL A 239 -15.74 21.92 -4.28
N ASP A 240 -14.70 21.16 -3.93
CA ASP A 240 -14.42 20.76 -2.55
C ASP A 240 -13.76 21.89 -1.73
N ASP A 241 -13.76 21.73 -0.41
CA ASP A 241 -13.19 22.70 0.53
C ASP A 241 -11.70 23.00 0.23
N GLY A 242 -10.92 22.01 -0.20
CA GLY A 242 -9.50 22.16 -0.50
C GLY A 242 -9.26 23.01 -1.75
N THR A 243 -10.07 22.80 -2.78
CA THR A 243 -10.01 23.61 -4.02
C THR A 243 -10.43 25.05 -3.77
N ALA A 244 -11.49 25.28 -3.01
CA ALA A 244 -11.89 26.64 -2.62
C ALA A 244 -10.76 27.35 -1.84
N LEU A 245 -10.12 26.64 -0.90
CA LEU A 245 -8.97 27.16 -0.14
C LEU A 245 -7.77 27.49 -1.03
N TYR A 246 -7.46 26.65 -2.02
CA TYR A 246 -6.36 26.87 -2.95
C TYR A 246 -6.51 28.18 -3.74
N TYR A 247 -7.65 28.38 -4.39
CA TYR A 247 -7.87 29.61 -5.17
C TYR A 247 -7.97 30.84 -4.29
N LEU A 248 -8.52 30.71 -3.09
CA LEU A 248 -8.54 31.79 -2.11
C LEU A 248 -7.13 32.17 -1.64
N ALA A 249 -6.23 31.19 -1.47
CA ALA A 249 -4.84 31.42 -1.09
C ALA A 249 -4.05 32.09 -2.22
N ILE A 250 -4.27 31.69 -3.48
CA ILE A 250 -3.66 32.34 -4.65
C ILE A 250 -4.14 33.78 -4.81
N ALA A 251 -5.42 34.02 -4.55
CA ALA A 251 -6.05 35.32 -4.65
C ALA A 251 -5.84 36.22 -3.40
N GLU A 252 -4.89 35.89 -2.53
CA GLU A 252 -4.56 36.64 -1.32
C GLU A 252 -5.78 36.94 -0.39
N GLY A 253 -6.79 36.09 -0.45
CA GLY A 253 -8.02 36.22 0.34
C GLY A 253 -9.19 36.97 -0.32
N ASP A 254 -9.04 37.47 -1.55
CA ASP A 254 -10.16 38.08 -2.30
C ASP A 254 -11.00 37.00 -3.02
N PRO A 255 -12.29 36.81 -2.65
CA PRO A 255 -13.14 35.83 -3.29
C PRO A 255 -13.41 36.11 -4.77
N ARG A 256 -13.41 37.39 -5.22
CA ARG A 256 -13.68 37.71 -6.63
C ARG A 256 -12.51 37.32 -7.53
N SER A 257 -11.29 37.67 -7.10
CA SER A 257 -10.07 37.25 -7.78
C SER A 257 -9.93 35.72 -7.80
N ALA A 258 -10.28 35.02 -6.71
CA ALA A 258 -10.31 33.56 -6.66
C ALA A 258 -11.27 32.94 -7.72
N LEU A 259 -12.46 33.51 -7.86
CA LEU A 259 -13.43 33.10 -8.89
C LEU A 259 -12.93 33.36 -10.31
N SER A 260 -12.23 34.48 -10.52
CA SER A 260 -11.64 34.83 -11.82
C SER A 260 -10.56 33.82 -12.22
N GLU A 261 -9.61 33.53 -11.34
CA GLU A 261 -8.55 32.53 -11.57
C GLU A 261 -9.14 31.15 -11.86
N PHE A 262 -10.12 30.70 -11.07
CA PHE A 262 -10.79 29.42 -11.31
C PHE A 262 -11.49 29.37 -12.67
N SER A 263 -12.15 30.46 -13.06
CA SER A 263 -12.81 30.52 -14.36
C SER A 263 -11.81 30.50 -15.53
N ALA A 264 -10.65 31.14 -15.36
CA ALA A 264 -9.57 31.10 -16.33
C ALA A 264 -9.06 29.66 -16.52
N ASP A 265 -8.77 28.94 -15.44
CA ASP A 265 -8.30 27.56 -15.49
C ASP A 265 -9.33 26.63 -16.14
N LEU A 266 -10.62 26.78 -15.83
CA LEU A 266 -11.71 26.02 -16.50
C LEU A 266 -11.78 26.29 -18.01
N THR A 267 -11.60 27.55 -18.43
CA THR A 267 -11.60 27.86 -19.86
C THR A 267 -10.40 27.25 -20.57
N TRP A 268 -9.24 27.24 -19.93
CA TRP A 268 -8.05 26.58 -20.44
C TRP A 268 -8.27 25.06 -20.60
N GLU A 269 -8.85 24.39 -19.60
CA GLU A 269 -9.15 22.96 -19.67
C GLU A 269 -10.10 22.61 -20.81
N ARG A 270 -11.15 23.40 -21.03
CA ARG A 270 -12.09 23.20 -22.14
C ARG A 270 -11.40 23.36 -23.49
N GLN A 271 -10.49 24.32 -23.62
CA GLN A 271 -9.77 24.56 -24.87
C GLN A 271 -8.71 23.49 -25.14
N ALA A 272 -8.03 23.01 -24.09
CA ALA A 272 -7.01 21.98 -24.17
C ALA A 272 -7.60 20.59 -24.44
N GLY A 273 -8.81 20.29 -23.94
CA GLY A 273 -9.51 19.02 -24.20
C GLY A 273 -10.15 18.89 -25.59
N LEU A 274 -10.15 19.97 -26.39
CA LEU A 274 -10.66 19.99 -27.77
C LEU A 274 -9.57 19.76 -28.84
N ASN A 275 -8.30 19.67 -28.43
CA ASN A 275 -7.14 19.39 -29.29
C ASN A 275 -6.56 18.00 -29.00
#